data_AF-A0A936DP59-F1
#
_entry.id   AF-A0A936DP59-F1
#
_cell.length_a   1.000
_cell.length_b   1.000
_cell.length_c   1.000
_cell.angle_alpha   90.00
_cell.angle_beta   90.00
_cell.angle_gamma   90.00
#
_symmetry.space_group_name_H-M   'P 1'
#
loop_
_entity.id
_entity.type
_entity.pdbx_description
1 polymer ?
#
loop_
_entity_poly.entity_id
_entity_poly.type
_entity_poly.pdbx_seq_one_letter_code
_entity_poly.pdbx_strand_id
1 'polypeptide(L)'
;MSSVSNRNARPKSHAGPAKKPQRAFGGYRKRTITARQFVASMVALAPEACSIYQVWAKHDLDPAFREELMVAVSRLNDCRYCTWGHHEWANTLGVSDEELAHIEQMDPSGFDRRKWIAISYVRALVSADFAEVAVDLGKEMRANYTAREVKDIDLVARVMNIANRGGNTWDAMLSRLRGAPSADSRVFDEIVLSGAFLVTVPIVLLLLSRASHRSFFGMARSLIDYTKHYEEKNAVPAQSE
;
A
#
# COMPACT_ATOMS: atom_id res chain seq x y z
N MET A 1 -39.72 37.43 -50.06
CA MET A 1 -39.87 38.01 -48.71
C MET A 1 -41.02 37.32 -48.02
N SER A 2 -40.89 37.03 -46.72
CA SER A 2 -41.77 36.19 -45.86
C SER A 2 -41.57 34.68 -46.07
N SER A 3 -41.54 33.79 -45.08
CA SER A 3 -41.60 33.81 -43.61
C SER A 3 -41.45 32.33 -43.21
N VAL A 4 -40.32 31.87 -42.65
CA VAL A 4 -40.10 31.56 -41.22
C VAL A 4 -40.85 30.34 -40.68
N SER A 5 -40.03 29.40 -40.17
CA SER A 5 -40.21 28.60 -38.94
C SER A 5 -40.90 27.23 -39.01
N ASN A 6 -40.11 26.20 -39.32
CA ASN A 6 -40.31 24.85 -38.79
C ASN A 6 -39.81 24.80 -37.33
N ARG A 7 -40.72 24.83 -36.34
CA ARG A 7 -40.40 24.58 -34.92
C ARG A 7 -40.58 23.10 -34.62
N ASN A 8 -39.48 22.38 -34.43
CA ASN A 8 -39.32 21.39 -33.35
C ASN A 8 -37.97 20.69 -33.45
N ALA A 9 -36.96 21.28 -32.82
CA ALA A 9 -35.77 20.55 -32.41
C ALA A 9 -35.43 21.01 -30.99
N ARG A 10 -35.76 20.18 -29.99
CA ARG A 10 -35.22 20.31 -28.64
C ARG A 10 -33.70 20.09 -28.72
N PRO A 11 -32.85 20.99 -28.22
CA PRO A 11 -31.45 20.65 -28.03
C PRO A 11 -31.33 19.65 -26.89
N LYS A 12 -30.76 18.48 -27.17
CA LYS A 12 -30.33 17.53 -26.14
C LYS A 12 -29.18 18.19 -25.37
N SER A 13 -29.44 18.56 -24.11
CA SER A 13 -28.39 19.01 -23.20
C SER A 13 -27.44 17.83 -22.94
N HIS A 14 -26.28 17.85 -23.59
CA HIS A 14 -25.15 17.01 -23.18
C HIS A 14 -24.63 17.53 -21.85
N ALA A 15 -25.22 17.07 -20.74
CA ALA A 15 -24.61 17.18 -19.44
C ALA A 15 -23.35 16.31 -19.43
N GLY A 16 -22.19 16.96 -19.58
CA GLY A 16 -20.90 16.31 -19.30
C GLY A 16 -20.87 15.79 -17.86
N PRO A 17 -20.02 14.79 -17.57
CA PRO A 17 -19.97 14.19 -16.24
C PRO A 17 -19.70 15.27 -15.20
N ALA A 18 -20.58 15.35 -14.20
CA ALA A 18 -20.48 16.31 -13.12
C ALA A 18 -19.08 16.23 -12.49
N LYS A 19 -18.33 17.33 -12.51
CA LYS A 19 -17.06 17.45 -11.78
C LYS A 19 -17.35 17.10 -10.31
N LYS A 20 -16.66 16.08 -9.79
CA LYS A 20 -16.71 15.74 -8.36
C LYS A 20 -16.43 17.02 -7.55
N PRO A 21 -17.24 17.33 -6.52
CA PRO A 21 -17.03 18.54 -5.73
C PRO A 21 -15.66 18.49 -5.07
N GLN A 22 -14.84 19.53 -5.29
CA GLN A 22 -13.62 19.78 -4.53
C GLN A 22 -14.01 19.88 -3.05
N ARG A 23 -13.53 18.93 -2.24
CA ARG A 23 -13.85 18.86 -0.80
C ARG A 23 -13.02 19.90 -0.04
N ALA A 24 -13.67 20.63 0.87
CA ALA A 24 -13.12 21.77 1.63
C ALA A 24 -12.06 21.41 2.69
N PHE A 25 -11.57 20.17 2.73
CA PHE A 25 -10.55 19.70 3.68
C PHE A 25 -9.46 18.97 2.89
N GLY A 26 -8.25 19.53 2.79
CA GLY A 26 -7.31 19.17 1.72
C GLY A 26 -5.90 18.80 2.15
N GLY A 27 -5.66 18.43 3.41
CA GLY A 27 -4.30 18.14 3.91
C GLY A 27 -3.81 16.72 3.63
N TYR A 28 -4.63 15.71 3.95
CA TYR A 28 -4.20 14.30 3.93
C TYR A 28 -4.62 13.59 2.65
N ARG A 29 -3.67 12.98 1.93
CA ARG A 29 -3.90 12.40 0.58
C ARG A 29 -3.56 10.91 0.43
N LYS A 30 -3.21 10.19 1.51
CA LYS A 30 -2.87 8.76 1.39
C LYS A 30 -4.13 7.88 1.36
N ARG A 31 -4.04 6.72 0.69
CA ARG A 31 -5.13 5.74 0.62
C ARG A 31 -5.40 5.16 2.01
N THR A 32 -6.59 5.40 2.54
CA THR A 32 -7.08 4.86 3.83
C THR A 32 -8.02 3.67 3.61
N ILE A 33 -8.40 2.99 4.68
CA ILE A 33 -9.45 1.96 4.71
C ILE A 33 -10.49 2.28 5.78
N THR A 34 -11.77 2.06 5.47
CA THR A 34 -12.85 2.15 6.47
C THR A 34 -12.92 0.89 7.33
N ALA A 35 -13.53 0.95 8.51
CA ALA A 35 -13.71 -0.22 9.37
C ALA A 35 -14.52 -1.32 8.67
N ARG A 36 -15.56 -0.96 7.90
CA ARG A 36 -16.35 -1.91 7.11
C ARG A 36 -15.49 -2.58 6.02
N GLN A 37 -14.70 -1.80 5.29
CA GLN A 37 -13.81 -2.36 4.26
C GLN A 37 -12.75 -3.26 4.88
N PHE A 38 -12.18 -2.88 6.02
CA PHE A 38 -11.21 -3.71 6.73
C PHE A 38 -11.82 -5.07 7.13
N VAL A 39 -13.01 -5.07 7.74
CA VAL A 39 -13.72 -6.32 8.06
C VAL A 39 -14.04 -7.13 6.80
N ALA A 40 -14.55 -6.50 5.75
CA ALA A 40 -14.82 -7.19 4.49
C ALA A 40 -13.56 -7.80 3.87
N SER A 41 -12.42 -7.11 3.94
CA SER A 41 -11.13 -7.62 3.50
C SER A 41 -10.64 -8.79 4.36
N MET A 42 -10.81 -8.74 5.69
CA MET A 42 -10.49 -9.88 6.56
C MET A 42 -11.36 -11.10 6.24
N VAL A 43 -12.66 -10.90 6.03
CA VAL A 43 -13.57 -11.98 5.61
C VAL A 43 -13.18 -12.55 4.25
N ALA A 44 -12.80 -11.71 3.29
CA ALA A 44 -12.33 -12.16 1.98
C ALA A 44 -11.01 -12.94 2.03
N LEU A 45 -10.19 -12.74 3.05
CA LEU A 45 -8.96 -13.50 3.28
C LEU A 45 -9.19 -14.82 4.04
N ALA A 46 -10.35 -15.03 4.67
CA ALA A 46 -10.62 -16.25 5.44
C ALA A 46 -10.49 -17.55 4.62
N PRO A 47 -10.95 -17.64 3.35
CA PRO A 47 -10.72 -18.81 2.51
C PRO A 47 -9.23 -19.06 2.20
N GLU A 48 -8.40 -18.02 2.29
CA GLU A 48 -6.96 -18.09 2.03
C GLU A 48 -6.14 -18.41 3.31
N ALA A 49 -6.77 -18.73 4.44
CA ALA A 49 -6.07 -18.99 5.70
C ALA A 49 -4.98 -20.09 5.57
N CYS A 50 -5.25 -21.14 4.79
CA CYS A 50 -4.25 -22.18 4.52
C CYS A 50 -3.07 -21.63 3.70
N SER A 51 -3.35 -20.84 2.65
CA SER A 51 -2.32 -20.18 1.84
C SER A 51 -1.50 -19.18 2.67
N ILE A 52 -2.14 -18.43 3.57
CA ILE A 52 -1.46 -17.53 4.51
C ILE A 52 -0.54 -18.33 5.44
N TYR A 53 -1.02 -19.45 5.98
CA TYR A 53 -0.16 -20.32 6.79
C TYR A 53 1.04 -20.85 5.99
N GLN A 54 0.83 -21.25 4.74
CA GLN A 54 1.89 -21.72 3.85
C GLN A 54 2.96 -20.65 3.58
N VAL A 55 2.53 -19.44 3.18
CA VAL A 55 3.45 -18.34 2.84
C VAL A 55 4.18 -17.79 4.07
N TRP A 56 3.51 -17.64 5.22
CA TRP A 56 4.11 -17.00 6.39
C TRP A 56 4.75 -17.97 7.38
N ALA A 57 4.22 -19.18 7.56
CA ALA A 57 4.70 -20.13 8.57
C ALA A 57 5.45 -21.35 7.99
N LYS A 58 5.14 -21.77 6.76
CA LYS A 58 5.91 -22.83 6.07
C LYS A 58 7.01 -22.29 5.16
N HIS A 59 6.97 -21.00 4.87
CA HIS A 59 7.93 -20.34 3.98
C HIS A 59 7.91 -20.93 2.56
N ASP A 60 6.72 -21.30 2.06
CA ASP A 60 6.53 -21.75 0.67
C ASP A 60 6.90 -20.64 -0.34
N LEU A 61 6.90 -19.38 0.11
CA LEU A 61 7.56 -18.27 -0.56
C LEU A 61 8.79 -17.89 0.27
N ASP A 62 9.93 -17.69 -0.39
CA ASP A 62 11.17 -17.28 0.25
C ASP A 62 10.94 -16.04 1.15
N PRO A 63 11.32 -16.09 2.45
CA PRO A 63 11.02 -15.00 3.37
C PRO A 63 11.65 -13.67 2.96
N ALA A 64 12.88 -13.66 2.46
CA ALA A 64 13.55 -12.42 2.06
C ALA A 64 12.81 -11.79 0.87
N PHE A 65 12.53 -12.58 -0.16
CA PHE A 65 11.75 -12.15 -1.31
C PHE A 65 10.32 -11.69 -0.94
N ARG A 66 9.69 -12.35 0.04
CA ARG A 66 8.40 -11.90 0.58
C ARG A 66 8.48 -10.49 1.18
N GLU A 67 9.50 -10.21 1.99
CA GLU A 67 9.68 -8.88 2.59
C GLU A 67 10.00 -7.81 1.53
N GLU A 68 10.75 -8.15 0.48
CA GLU A 68 11.00 -7.26 -0.67
C GLU A 68 9.69 -6.84 -1.36
N LEU A 69 8.77 -7.79 -1.61
CA LEU A 69 7.44 -7.49 -2.16
C LEU A 69 6.63 -6.60 -1.21
N MET A 70 6.71 -6.84 0.10
CA MET A 70 6.03 -6.04 1.11
C MET A 70 6.57 -4.61 1.20
N VAL A 71 7.89 -4.42 1.08
CA VAL A 71 8.51 -3.09 0.99
C VAL A 71 8.05 -2.37 -0.28
N ALA A 72 8.05 -3.04 -1.43
CA ALA A 72 7.60 -2.47 -2.70
C ALA A 72 6.15 -1.96 -2.63
N VAL A 73 5.25 -2.75 -2.03
CA VAL A 73 3.83 -2.39 -1.85
C VAL A 73 3.67 -1.30 -0.79
N SER A 74 4.43 -1.35 0.30
CA SER A 74 4.39 -0.35 1.38
C SER A 74 4.83 1.03 0.90
N ARG A 75 5.88 1.08 0.07
CA ARG A 75 6.32 2.30 -0.61
C ARG A 75 5.29 2.83 -1.59
N LEU A 76 4.71 1.97 -2.42
CA LEU A 76 3.65 2.36 -3.34
C LEU A 76 2.44 2.98 -2.62
N ASN A 77 2.06 2.43 -1.47
CA ASN A 77 0.96 2.92 -0.65
C ASN A 77 1.32 4.07 0.29
N ASP A 78 2.57 4.56 0.25
CA ASP A 78 3.08 5.65 1.07
C ASP A 78 2.92 5.42 2.59
N CYS A 79 2.98 4.14 3.01
CA CYS A 79 2.78 3.73 4.40
C CYS A 79 4.13 3.68 5.14
N ARG A 80 4.47 4.76 5.85
CA ARG A 80 5.75 4.91 6.56
C ARG A 80 6.04 3.82 7.59
N TYR A 81 5.01 3.33 8.28
CA TYR A 81 5.14 2.31 9.32
C TYR A 81 5.50 0.94 8.74
N CYS A 82 4.76 0.51 7.72
CA CYS A 82 5.00 -0.76 7.05
C CYS A 82 6.29 -0.72 6.25
N THR A 83 6.60 0.41 5.60
CA THR A 83 7.88 0.59 4.90
C THR A 83 9.05 0.36 5.85
N TRP A 84 9.05 1.06 7.01
CA TRP A 84 10.08 0.87 8.02
C TRP A 84 10.13 -0.57 8.56
N GLY A 85 8.98 -1.12 8.94
CA GLY A 85 8.93 -2.44 9.58
C GLY A 85 9.43 -3.55 8.66
N HIS A 86 8.95 -3.57 7.41
CA HIS A 86 9.35 -4.57 6.42
C HIS A 86 10.78 -4.38 5.92
N HIS A 87 11.29 -3.14 5.91
CA HIS A 87 12.72 -2.88 5.70
C HIS A 87 13.58 -3.48 6.82
N GLU A 88 13.19 -3.29 8.09
CA GLU A 88 13.90 -3.88 9.23
C GLU A 88 13.82 -5.43 9.20
N TRP A 89 12.67 -6.01 8.84
CA TRP A 89 12.56 -7.47 8.67
C TRP A 89 13.41 -8.00 7.51
N ALA A 90 13.39 -7.34 6.35
CA ALA A 90 14.23 -7.73 5.21
C ALA A 90 15.72 -7.73 5.59
N ASN A 91 16.17 -6.72 6.35
CA ASN A 91 17.53 -6.69 6.88
C ASN A 91 17.83 -7.86 7.83
N THR A 92 16.88 -8.27 8.69
CA THR A 92 17.07 -9.47 9.53
C THR A 92 17.17 -10.77 8.73
N LEU A 93 16.71 -10.76 7.47
CA LEU A 93 16.77 -11.89 6.54
C LEU A 93 17.95 -11.79 5.56
N GLY A 94 18.80 -10.77 5.72
CA GLY A 94 20.04 -10.60 4.95
C GLY A 94 19.88 -9.86 3.61
N VAL A 95 18.72 -9.25 3.33
CA VAL A 95 18.60 -8.30 2.21
C VAL A 95 19.44 -7.07 2.53
N SER A 96 20.21 -6.57 1.58
CA SER A 96 21.08 -5.42 1.81
C SER A 96 20.32 -4.09 1.72
N ASP A 97 20.85 -3.05 2.37
CA ASP A 97 20.28 -1.70 2.31
C ASP A 97 20.31 -1.15 0.87
N GLU A 98 21.30 -1.54 0.04
CA GLU A 98 21.37 -1.18 -1.37
C GLU A 98 20.24 -1.83 -2.18
N GLU A 99 19.99 -3.12 -1.99
CA GLU A 99 18.89 -3.82 -2.66
C GLU A 99 17.53 -3.23 -2.26
N LEU A 100 17.34 -2.95 -0.96
CA LEU A 100 16.14 -2.27 -0.49
C LEU A 100 16.00 -0.87 -1.10
N ALA A 101 17.09 -0.10 -1.18
CA ALA A 101 17.06 1.22 -1.84
C ALA A 101 16.63 1.12 -3.31
N HIS A 102 17.09 0.12 -4.06
CA HIS A 102 16.63 -0.13 -5.43
C HIS A 102 15.12 -0.46 -5.48
N ILE A 103 14.60 -1.22 -4.50
CA ILE A 103 13.16 -1.58 -4.45
C ILE A 103 12.33 -0.31 -4.24
N GLU A 104 12.77 0.52 -3.31
CA GLU A 104 12.07 1.73 -2.90
C GLU A 104 12.07 2.80 -3.99
N GLN A 105 13.16 2.89 -4.76
CA GLN A 105 13.33 3.82 -5.89
C GLN A 105 12.76 3.29 -7.21
N MET A 106 12.34 2.02 -7.24
CA MET A 106 11.91 1.33 -8.47
C MET A 106 13.00 1.36 -9.56
N ASP A 107 14.26 1.16 -9.16
CA ASP A 107 15.39 1.13 -10.08
C ASP A 107 15.60 -0.30 -10.62
N PRO A 108 15.38 -0.55 -11.92
CA PRO A 108 15.50 -1.89 -12.49
C PRO A 108 16.94 -2.43 -12.53
N SER A 109 17.95 -1.57 -12.37
CA SER A 109 19.37 -1.96 -12.50
C SER A 109 19.87 -2.87 -11.37
N GLY A 110 19.20 -2.85 -10.21
CA GLY A 110 19.58 -3.64 -9.04
C GLY A 110 18.96 -5.04 -8.97
N PHE A 111 18.10 -5.43 -9.93
CA PHE A 111 17.31 -6.67 -9.83
C PHE A 111 17.67 -7.72 -10.87
N ASP A 112 17.59 -8.99 -10.47
CA ASP A 112 17.39 -10.05 -11.45
C ASP A 112 16.02 -9.89 -12.15
N ARG A 113 15.93 -10.38 -13.39
CA ARG A 113 14.73 -10.20 -14.22
C ARG A 113 13.47 -10.78 -13.57
N ARG A 114 13.58 -11.93 -12.88
CA ARG A 114 12.45 -12.64 -12.29
C ARG A 114 11.89 -11.82 -11.13
N LYS A 115 12.75 -11.36 -10.21
CA LYS A 115 12.40 -10.49 -9.08
C LYS A 115 11.79 -9.17 -9.55
N TRP A 116 12.36 -8.52 -10.56
CA TRP A 116 11.81 -7.29 -11.13
C TRP A 116 10.38 -7.48 -11.69
N ILE A 117 10.11 -8.59 -12.36
CA ILE A 117 8.78 -8.92 -12.89
C ILE A 117 7.76 -9.00 -11.75
N ALA A 118 8.08 -9.70 -10.65
CA ALA A 118 7.18 -9.80 -9.52
C ALA A 118 6.96 -8.48 -8.78
N ILE A 119 8.02 -7.69 -8.55
CA ILE A 119 7.93 -6.35 -7.95
C ILE A 119 7.04 -5.44 -8.82
N SER A 120 7.27 -5.44 -10.13
CA SER A 120 6.46 -4.66 -11.08
C SER A 120 5.00 -5.13 -11.07
N TYR A 121 4.78 -6.45 -11.02
CA TYR A 121 3.46 -7.05 -10.98
C TYR A 121 2.68 -6.70 -9.71
N VAL A 122 3.24 -6.85 -8.50
CA VAL A 122 2.51 -6.51 -7.26
C VAL A 122 2.18 -5.02 -7.21
N ARG A 123 3.07 -4.16 -7.73
CA ARG A 123 2.80 -2.72 -7.81
C ARG A 123 1.68 -2.41 -8.79
N ALA A 124 1.68 -3.02 -9.97
CA ALA A 124 0.61 -2.88 -10.95
C ALA A 124 -0.73 -3.38 -10.39
N LEU A 125 -0.72 -4.55 -9.74
CA LEU A 125 -1.90 -5.17 -9.13
C LEU A 125 -2.51 -4.27 -8.04
N VAL A 126 -1.69 -3.73 -7.14
CA VAL A 126 -2.15 -2.83 -6.06
C VAL A 126 -2.61 -1.47 -6.61
N SER A 127 -1.93 -0.95 -7.63
CA SER A 127 -2.31 0.30 -8.31
C SER A 127 -3.67 0.17 -9.01
N ALA A 128 -3.94 -1.00 -9.59
CA ALA A 128 -5.20 -1.34 -10.23
C ALA A 128 -6.30 -1.75 -9.24
N ASP A 129 -6.06 -1.66 -7.93
CA ASP A 129 -6.98 -2.13 -6.88
C ASP A 129 -7.41 -3.60 -7.07
N PHE A 130 -6.45 -4.43 -7.50
CA PHE A 130 -6.62 -5.85 -7.82
C PHE A 130 -7.56 -6.15 -9.00
N ALA A 131 -7.78 -5.16 -9.88
CA ALA A 131 -8.31 -5.39 -11.22
C ALA A 131 -7.24 -6.02 -12.14
N GLU A 132 -7.62 -6.34 -13.37
CA GLU A 132 -6.74 -6.95 -14.36
C GLU A 132 -5.52 -6.06 -14.67
N VAL A 133 -4.33 -6.64 -14.57
CA VAL A 133 -3.07 -5.98 -14.94
C VAL A 133 -2.84 -6.04 -16.45
N ALA A 134 -1.88 -5.27 -16.97
CA ALA A 134 -1.51 -5.31 -18.38
C ALA A 134 -1.20 -6.74 -18.84
N VAL A 135 -1.76 -7.12 -20.00
CA VAL A 135 -1.70 -8.50 -20.54
C VAL A 135 -0.27 -9.01 -20.62
N ASP A 136 0.67 -8.17 -21.04
CA ASP A 136 2.07 -8.57 -21.20
C ASP A 136 2.75 -8.84 -19.86
N LEU A 137 2.52 -8.01 -18.84
CA LEU A 137 3.02 -8.26 -17.48
C LEU A 137 2.41 -9.53 -16.87
N GLY A 138 1.12 -9.78 -17.13
CA GLY A 138 0.46 -11.02 -16.72
C GLY A 138 1.03 -12.26 -17.43
N LYS A 139 1.42 -12.15 -18.71
CA LYS A 139 2.12 -13.22 -19.44
C LYS A 139 3.52 -13.44 -18.89
N GLU A 140 4.28 -12.38 -18.62
CA GLU A 140 5.61 -12.46 -18.03
C GLU A 140 5.59 -13.15 -16.66
N MET A 141 4.62 -12.82 -15.80
CA MET A 141 4.43 -13.52 -14.52
C MET A 141 4.21 -15.02 -14.73
N ARG A 142 3.28 -15.41 -15.61
CA ARG A 142 2.98 -16.83 -15.88
C ARG A 142 4.12 -17.58 -16.57
N ALA A 143 5.03 -16.88 -17.24
CA ALA A 143 6.22 -17.48 -17.85
C ALA A 143 7.37 -17.69 -16.85
N ASN A 144 7.44 -16.92 -15.76
CA ASN A 144 8.56 -16.93 -14.82
C ASN A 144 8.21 -17.50 -13.43
N TYR A 145 6.92 -17.66 -13.14
CA TYR A 145 6.40 -18.16 -11.87
C TYR A 145 5.35 -19.23 -12.11
N THR A 146 5.35 -20.25 -11.25
CA THR A 146 4.31 -21.26 -11.21
C THR A 146 2.97 -20.64 -10.81
N ALA A 147 1.86 -21.31 -11.14
CA ALA A 147 0.53 -20.87 -10.71
C ALA A 147 0.42 -20.70 -9.19
N ARG A 148 1.15 -21.52 -8.42
CA ARG A 148 1.19 -21.42 -6.96
C ARG A 148 1.94 -20.17 -6.51
N GLU A 149 3.14 -19.92 -7.03
CA GLU A 149 3.91 -18.72 -6.71
C GLU A 149 3.16 -17.44 -7.07
N VAL A 150 2.49 -17.40 -8.23
CA VAL A 150 1.66 -16.24 -8.62
C VAL A 150 0.55 -16.02 -7.58
N LYS A 151 -0.12 -17.08 -7.11
CA LYS A 151 -1.15 -16.98 -6.07
C LYS A 151 -0.58 -16.46 -4.74
N ASP A 152 0.60 -16.91 -4.36
CA ASP A 152 1.27 -16.49 -3.12
C ASP A 152 1.72 -15.03 -3.19
N ILE A 153 2.26 -14.59 -4.34
CA ILE A 153 2.62 -13.20 -4.62
C ILE A 153 1.38 -12.29 -4.58
N ASP A 154 0.27 -12.72 -5.19
CA ASP A 154 -1.03 -12.04 -5.12
C ASP A 154 -1.50 -11.88 -3.67
N LEU A 155 -1.40 -12.94 -2.88
CA LEU A 155 -1.81 -12.96 -1.48
C LEU A 155 -0.97 -11.99 -0.64
N VAL A 156 0.34 -11.97 -0.84
CA VAL A 156 1.25 -10.99 -0.19
C VAL A 156 0.82 -9.57 -0.51
N ALA A 157 0.56 -9.25 -1.78
CA ALA A 157 0.11 -7.92 -2.18
C ALA A 157 -1.22 -7.53 -1.52
N ARG A 158 -2.19 -8.46 -1.41
CA ARG A 158 -3.49 -8.23 -0.76
C ARG A 158 -3.35 -7.94 0.72
N VAL A 159 -2.64 -8.81 1.44
CA VAL A 159 -2.39 -8.66 2.89
C VAL A 159 -1.69 -7.33 3.15
N MET A 160 -0.64 -7.03 2.38
CA MET A 160 0.14 -5.81 2.57
C MET A 160 -0.68 -4.55 2.27
N ASN A 161 -1.48 -4.54 1.20
CA ASN A 161 -2.35 -3.40 0.88
C ASN A 161 -3.36 -3.10 2.00
N ILE A 162 -3.92 -4.13 2.63
CA ILE A 162 -4.86 -3.94 3.76
C ILE A 162 -4.14 -3.33 4.97
N ALA A 163 -2.98 -3.87 5.33
CA ALA A 163 -2.18 -3.36 6.44
C ALA A 163 -1.69 -1.93 6.19
N ASN A 164 -1.22 -1.61 4.98
CA ASN A 164 -0.78 -0.26 4.61
C ASN A 164 -1.91 0.76 4.75
N ARG A 165 -3.09 0.44 4.19
CA ARG A 165 -4.26 1.33 4.27
C ARG A 165 -4.75 1.50 5.71
N GLY A 166 -4.62 0.47 6.54
CA GLY A 166 -4.87 0.55 7.99
C GLY A 166 -3.90 1.51 8.69
N GLY A 167 -2.59 1.39 8.43
CA GLY A 167 -1.58 2.31 8.94
C GLY A 167 -1.77 3.76 8.46
N ASN A 168 -2.22 3.94 7.22
CA ASN A 168 -2.60 5.25 6.70
C ASN A 168 -3.86 5.81 7.38
N THR A 169 -4.83 4.96 7.75
CA THR A 169 -5.97 5.42 8.55
C THR A 169 -5.53 5.94 9.93
N TRP A 170 -4.46 5.38 10.53
CA TRP A 170 -3.84 5.95 11.73
C TRP A 170 -3.19 7.32 11.47
N ASP A 171 -2.47 7.49 10.36
CA ASP A 171 -1.94 8.80 9.96
C ASP A 171 -3.06 9.84 9.75
N ALA A 172 -4.21 9.43 9.20
CA ALA A 172 -5.37 10.30 9.05
C ALA A 172 -5.92 10.77 10.40
N MET A 173 -5.94 9.90 11.42
CA MET A 173 -6.26 10.27 12.80
C MET A 173 -5.27 11.28 13.36
N LEU A 174 -3.96 11.05 13.21
CA LEU A 174 -2.93 12.00 13.64
C LEU A 174 -3.07 13.36 12.94
N SER A 175 -3.37 13.37 11.65
CA SER A 175 -3.63 14.58 10.87
C SER A 175 -4.85 15.34 11.41
N ARG A 176 -5.94 14.64 11.75
CA ARG A 176 -7.11 15.23 12.39
C ARG A 176 -6.78 15.85 13.74
N LEU A 177 -6.01 15.17 14.58
CA LEU A 177 -5.57 15.71 15.89
C LEU A 177 -4.71 16.98 15.74
N ARG A 178 -4.06 17.17 14.59
CA ARG A 178 -3.31 18.39 14.24
C ARG A 178 -4.17 19.46 13.54
N GLY A 179 -5.49 19.27 13.45
CA GLY A 179 -6.42 20.22 12.84
C GLY A 179 -6.57 20.10 11.32
N ALA A 180 -5.97 19.09 10.69
CA ALA A 180 -6.05 18.85 9.24
C ALA A 180 -6.73 17.51 8.93
N PRO A 181 -8.06 17.37 9.12
CA PRO A 181 -8.75 16.12 8.88
C PRO A 181 -8.69 15.70 7.40
N SER A 182 -8.58 14.40 7.16
CA SER A 182 -8.71 13.83 5.82
C SER A 182 -10.14 13.94 5.30
N ALA A 183 -10.28 14.23 4.00
CA ALA A 183 -11.59 14.23 3.33
C ALA A 183 -12.15 12.81 3.12
N ASP A 184 -11.27 11.80 3.16
CA ASP A 184 -11.55 10.44 2.72
C ASP A 184 -11.65 9.43 3.88
N SER A 185 -11.56 9.89 5.13
CA SER A 185 -11.79 9.07 6.32
C SER A 185 -12.82 9.69 7.27
N ARG A 186 -13.48 8.83 8.05
CA ARG A 186 -14.43 9.23 9.10
C ARG A 186 -13.80 9.01 10.46
N VAL A 187 -14.15 9.84 11.45
CA VAL A 187 -13.67 9.74 12.83
C VAL A 187 -13.85 8.33 13.41
N PHE A 188 -14.98 7.68 13.12
CA PHE A 188 -15.21 6.31 13.58
C PHE A 188 -14.20 5.31 13.00
N ASP A 189 -13.93 5.38 11.70
CA ASP A 189 -12.95 4.50 11.05
C ASP A 189 -11.55 4.75 11.62
N GLU A 190 -11.19 6.03 11.79
CA GLU A 190 -9.95 6.46 12.41
C GLU A 190 -9.78 5.86 13.81
N ILE A 191 -10.77 5.99 14.71
CA ILE A 191 -10.70 5.44 16.07
C ILE A 191 -10.51 3.91 16.06
N VAL A 192 -11.29 3.19 15.25
CA VAL A 192 -11.24 1.72 15.21
C VAL A 192 -9.87 1.24 14.72
N LEU A 193 -9.38 1.80 13.62
CA LEU A 193 -8.09 1.40 13.04
C LEU A 193 -6.91 1.89 13.90
N SER A 194 -7.05 3.04 14.57
CA SER A 194 -6.09 3.49 15.59
C SER A 194 -5.98 2.51 16.75
N GLY A 195 -7.10 1.98 17.23
CA GLY A 195 -7.09 0.95 18.27
C GLY A 195 -6.33 -0.31 17.85
N ALA A 196 -6.62 -0.82 16.64
CA ALA A 196 -5.87 -1.95 16.09
C ALA A 196 -4.38 -1.65 15.96
N PHE A 197 -4.02 -0.47 15.44
CA PHE A 197 -2.63 -0.04 15.28
C PHE A 197 -1.86 0.00 16.61
N LEU A 198 -2.47 0.57 17.66
CA LEU A 198 -1.86 0.66 18.99
C LEU A 198 -1.65 -0.71 19.65
N VAL A 199 -2.45 -1.72 19.29
CA VAL A 199 -2.26 -3.10 19.74
C VAL A 199 -1.18 -3.81 18.91
N THR A 200 -1.18 -3.64 17.59
CA THR A 200 -0.27 -4.34 16.68
C THR A 200 1.18 -3.84 16.78
N VAL A 201 1.40 -2.53 16.87
CA VAL A 201 2.76 -1.96 16.84
C VAL A 201 3.66 -2.47 17.97
N PRO A 202 3.25 -2.50 19.26
CA PRO A 202 4.08 -3.06 20.33
C PRO A 202 4.46 -4.52 20.11
N ILE A 203 3.55 -5.33 19.55
CA ILE A 203 3.82 -6.74 19.22
C ILE A 203 4.86 -6.83 18.12
N VAL A 204 4.70 -6.05 17.06
CA VAL A 204 5.67 -5.98 15.95
C VAL A 204 7.05 -5.54 16.44
N LEU A 205 7.12 -4.48 17.26
CA LEU A 205 8.38 -4.01 17.85
C LEU A 205 9.05 -5.08 18.71
N LEU A 206 8.27 -5.86 19.46
CA LEU A 206 8.79 -6.98 20.24
C LEU A 206 9.36 -8.07 19.32
N LEU A 207 8.64 -8.47 18.27
CA LEU A 207 9.10 -9.49 17.32
C LEU A 207 10.38 -9.05 16.60
N LEU A 208 10.41 -7.81 16.08
CA LEU A 208 11.59 -7.23 15.44
C LEU A 208 12.76 -7.09 16.40
N SER A 209 12.52 -6.69 17.66
CA SER A 209 13.55 -6.64 18.69
C SER A 209 14.19 -8.01 18.92
N ARG A 210 13.39 -9.09 18.93
CA ARG A 210 13.92 -10.46 19.05
C ARG A 210 14.68 -10.90 17.80
N ALA A 211 14.15 -10.62 16.60
CA ALA A 211 14.76 -11.02 15.34
C ALA A 211 16.08 -10.28 15.05
N SER A 212 16.15 -8.99 15.37
CA SER A 212 17.34 -8.14 15.13
C SER A 212 18.34 -8.14 16.28
N HIS A 213 18.02 -8.79 17.41
CA HIS A 213 18.80 -8.72 18.66
C HIS A 213 19.02 -7.29 19.19
N ARG A 214 18.18 -6.32 18.79
CA ARG A 214 18.18 -4.94 19.27
C ARG A 214 17.19 -4.76 20.42
N SER A 215 17.41 -3.77 21.28
CA SER A 215 16.49 -3.49 22.38
C SER A 215 15.14 -2.98 21.86
N PHE A 216 14.05 -3.32 22.57
CA PHE A 216 12.70 -2.84 22.26
C PHE A 216 12.63 -1.32 22.12
N PHE A 217 13.22 -0.59 23.08
CA PHE A 217 13.25 0.88 23.04
C PHE A 217 14.12 1.41 21.90
N GLY A 218 15.18 0.69 21.50
CA GLY A 218 15.96 1.01 20.31
C GLY A 218 15.13 0.91 19.03
N MET A 219 14.31 -0.14 18.90
CA MET A 219 13.38 -0.29 17.78
C MET A 219 12.30 0.79 17.76
N ALA A 220 11.69 1.08 18.93
CA ALA A 220 10.70 2.14 19.05
C ALA A 220 11.27 3.51 18.64
N ARG A 221 12.51 3.81 19.05
CA ARG A 221 13.21 5.04 18.65
C ARG A 221 13.50 5.06 17.14
N SER A 222 13.99 3.96 16.58
CA SER A 222 14.22 3.80 15.13
C SER A 222 12.94 4.13 14.33
N LEU A 223 11.80 3.55 14.74
CA LEU A 223 10.50 3.82 14.11
C LEU A 223 10.10 5.29 14.19
N ILE A 224 10.22 5.91 15.38
CA ILE A 224 9.86 7.32 15.57
C ILE A 224 10.74 8.22 14.70
N ASP A 225 12.05 7.97 14.69
CA ASP A 225 13.01 8.78 13.92
C ASP A 225 12.78 8.61 12.42
N TYR A 226 12.52 7.39 11.94
CA TYR A 226 12.16 7.13 10.54
C TYR A 226 10.87 7.84 10.14
N THR A 227 9.81 7.70 10.94
CA THR A 227 8.48 8.24 10.59
C THR A 227 8.42 9.76 10.62
N LYS A 228 9.24 10.42 11.46
CA LYS A 228 9.38 11.89 11.49
C LYS A 228 9.95 12.45 10.18
N HIS A 229 11.01 11.83 9.65
CA HIS A 229 11.69 12.32 8.46
C HIS A 229 11.17 11.69 7.15
N TYR A 230 10.14 10.86 7.23
CA TYR A 230 9.63 10.13 6.07
C TYR A 230 9.10 11.07 4.98
N GLU A 231 8.35 12.12 5.34
CA GLU A 231 7.80 13.06 4.36
C GLU A 231 8.90 13.92 3.72
N GLU A 232 9.91 14.33 4.49
CA GLU A 232 11.06 15.09 3.98
C GLU A 232 11.89 14.27 2.99
N LYS A 233 12.12 12.98 3.28
CA LYS A 233 12.87 12.06 2.42
C LYS A 233 12.13 11.68 1.14
N ASN A 234 10.81 11.73 1.15
CA ASN A 234 9.95 11.33 0.02
C ASN A 234 9.24 12.53 -0.64
N ALA A 235 9.61 13.76 -0.28
CA ALA A 235 9.12 14.95 -0.95
C ALA A 235 9.61 14.95 -2.41
N VAL A 236 8.67 14.76 -3.34
CA VAL A 236 8.96 14.99 -4.76
C VAL A 236 9.27 16.48 -4.91
N PRO A 237 10.44 16.89 -5.44
CA PRO A 237 10.71 18.30 -5.70
C PRO A 237 9.57 18.85 -6.57
N ALA A 238 8.99 19.97 -6.13
CA ALA A 238 7.90 20.61 -6.85
C ALA A 238 8.32 20.75 -8.31
N GLN A 239 7.59 20.07 -9.21
CA GLN A 239 7.74 20.28 -10.64
C GLN A 239 7.43 21.75 -10.87
N SER A 240 8.46 22.51 -11.22
CA SER A 240 8.29 23.87 -11.73
C SER A 240 7.52 23.75 -13.04
N GLU A 241 6.26 24.19 -13.02
CA GLU A 241 5.53 24.55 -14.25
C GLU A 241 6.21 25.73 -14.94
#